data_AF-A0A7X3S5M2-F1
#
_entry.id   AF-A0A7X3S5M2-F1
#
_cell.length_a   1.000
_cell.length_b   1.000
_cell.length_c   1.000
_cell.angle_alpha   90.00
_cell.angle_beta   90.00
_cell.angle_gamma   90.00
#
_symmetry.space_group_name_H-M   'P 1'
#
loop_
_entity.id
_entity.type
_entity.pdbx_description
1 polymer ?
#
loop_
_entity_poly.entity_id
_entity_poly.type
_entity_poly.pdbx_seq_one_letter_code
_entity_poly.pdbx_strand_id
1 'polypeptide(L)'
;METDSAADTQIPRKLQALLDRLNRPIQSAYENQGASSTQLDSFVSSQIVEALRSTVFPAHVEAELLVLRFLFQEQEGRSPKRLETARQVLGRLSTMALQQTSDSPSRESSPERRASTDHGDSRSAENRPVPSNRALHETDIRFAKGVGPKRALLLEKLGIRTIEDALWFLPWRYEDRSRIVSISQLVPEEKATIAGTIHQAGLRRTRRRNMTLFTMSVQDETGVVEVVFFNQPYLEGVLQNGLRVVLSGPVVRHRRGVGVQMRTPQHEVVDEDEDLLLHVGRIVPVYHETRGLSSRQLRRILWGLLETYGSDLEDPLPSRLLEQHRWPSLNEAIAARHFPVMGSDLSLLNDWQTPAHHRLAFEEGFLLQLALAFRQRMHQSASPGIAFRLSGSYTTPLQKHLPFQLTDAQQRVLAEIEADMRAARPMNRLLQGDVGSGKTIVALHAMLGACGDGYQAALMAPTEILAEQHMLTIRPYLDALDVSVAFLTGGTSPKERATALARIAAGDVQLIVGTHALLEQDVQFAKYGIVVVYEQHKFVV
;
A
#
# COMPACT_ATOMS: atom_id res chain seq x y z
N MET A 1 15.50 6.67 -29.16
CA MET A 1 15.02 5.36 -29.67
C MET A 1 15.94 4.20 -29.25
N GLU A 2 16.82 4.38 -28.24
CA GLU A 2 17.77 3.34 -27.77
C GLU A 2 17.54 2.92 -26.30
N THR A 3 16.50 3.42 -25.63
CA THR A 3 16.26 3.13 -24.20
C THR A 3 15.32 1.95 -23.93
N ASP A 4 14.45 1.56 -24.88
CA ASP A 4 13.50 0.45 -24.68
C ASP A 4 14.16 -0.95 -24.77
N SER A 5 15.28 -1.08 -25.50
CA SER A 5 15.93 -2.38 -25.72
C SER A 5 16.63 -2.96 -24.48
N ALA A 6 17.04 -2.12 -23.53
CA ALA A 6 17.77 -2.55 -22.32
C ALA A 6 16.83 -3.03 -21.20
N ALA A 7 15.60 -2.51 -21.15
CA ALA A 7 14.58 -2.92 -20.18
C ALA A 7 14.02 -4.32 -20.52
N ASP A 8 13.78 -4.61 -21.80
CA ASP A 8 13.25 -5.90 -22.26
C ASP A 8 14.23 -7.07 -22.07
N THR A 9 15.54 -6.82 -22.08
CA THR A 9 16.55 -7.86 -21.82
C THR A 9 16.79 -8.15 -20.34
N GLN A 10 16.35 -7.25 -19.44
CA GLN A 10 16.48 -7.47 -18.00
C GLN A 10 15.39 -8.38 -17.43
N ILE A 11 14.17 -8.36 -17.99
CA ILE A 11 13.03 -9.11 -17.47
C ILE A 11 13.28 -10.64 -17.50
N PRO A 12 13.74 -11.25 -18.62
CA PRO A 12 14.02 -12.69 -18.66
C PRO A 12 15.15 -13.09 -17.70
N ARG A 13 16.17 -12.23 -17.53
CA ARG A 13 17.29 -12.49 -16.60
C ARG A 13 16.86 -12.45 -15.14
N LYS A 14 16.04 -11.47 -14.75
CA LYS A 14 15.50 -11.35 -13.39
C LYS A 14 14.55 -12.50 -13.07
N LEU A 15 13.73 -12.92 -14.04
CA LEU A 15 12.88 -14.12 -13.90
C LEU A 15 13.72 -15.39 -13.74
N GLN A 16 14.74 -15.59 -14.57
CA GLN A 16 15.62 -16.75 -14.46
C GLN A 16 16.34 -16.81 -13.10
N ALA A 17 16.85 -15.67 -12.61
CA ALA A 17 17.50 -15.59 -11.30
C ALA A 17 16.53 -15.84 -10.12
N LEU A 18 15.25 -15.54 -10.28
CA LEU A 18 14.21 -15.93 -9.33
C LEU A 18 14.00 -17.45 -9.35
N LEU A 19 13.83 -18.02 -10.54
CA LEU A 19 13.57 -19.45 -10.72
C LEU A 19 14.73 -20.30 -10.16
N ASP A 20 15.97 -19.91 -10.41
CA ASP A 20 17.15 -20.61 -9.88
C ASP A 20 17.18 -20.62 -8.34
N ARG A 21 16.72 -19.54 -7.69
CA ARG A 21 16.61 -19.44 -6.23
C ARG A 21 15.48 -20.32 -5.66
N LEU A 22 14.38 -20.47 -6.38
CA LEU A 22 13.18 -21.20 -5.94
C LEU A 22 13.24 -22.71 -6.24
N ASN A 23 13.91 -23.10 -7.34
CA ASN A 23 13.85 -24.46 -7.85
C ASN A 23 14.52 -25.47 -6.89
N ARG A 24 15.71 -25.14 -6.37
CA ARG A 24 16.48 -26.04 -5.50
C ARG A 24 15.79 -26.33 -4.15
N PRO A 25 15.24 -25.33 -3.41
CA PRO A 25 14.48 -25.58 -2.19
C PRO A 25 13.19 -26.39 -2.41
N ILE A 26 12.44 -26.11 -3.48
CA ILE A 26 11.17 -26.79 -3.78
C ILE A 26 11.41 -28.24 -4.21
N GLN A 27 12.44 -28.49 -5.04
CA GLN A 27 12.85 -29.83 -5.44
C GLN A 27 13.30 -30.67 -4.23
N SER A 28 14.10 -30.08 -3.33
CA SER A 28 14.54 -30.74 -2.10
C SER A 28 13.37 -31.06 -1.16
N ALA A 29 12.35 -30.21 -1.10
CA ALA A 29 11.16 -30.45 -0.30
C ALA A 29 10.29 -31.59 -0.85
N TYR A 30 10.20 -31.70 -2.19
CA TYR A 30 9.50 -32.78 -2.88
C TYR A 30 10.17 -34.14 -2.65
N GLU A 31 11.49 -34.22 -2.82
CA GLU A 31 12.27 -35.46 -2.65
C GLU A 31 12.20 -36.00 -1.21
N ASN A 32 12.08 -35.10 -0.22
CA ASN A 32 11.98 -35.44 1.19
C ASN A 32 10.53 -35.57 1.69
N GLN A 33 9.53 -35.70 0.80
CA GLN A 33 8.10 -35.83 1.14
C GLN A 33 7.61 -34.75 2.15
N GLY A 34 8.09 -33.51 2.03
CA GLY A 34 7.69 -32.42 2.92
C GLY A 34 8.42 -32.35 4.27
N ALA A 35 9.48 -33.14 4.49
CA ALA A 35 10.26 -33.12 5.74
C ALA A 35 11.24 -31.92 5.87
N SER A 36 11.29 -31.01 4.88
CA SER A 36 12.16 -29.82 4.92
C SER A 36 11.54 -28.65 5.72
N SER A 37 12.40 -27.79 6.24
CA SER A 37 12.17 -26.82 7.33
C SER A 37 10.91 -25.94 7.16
N THR A 38 10.33 -25.54 8.29
CA THR A 38 9.23 -24.54 8.46
C THR A 38 9.48 -23.18 7.81
N GLN A 39 10.66 -22.97 7.21
CA GLN A 39 11.09 -21.74 6.57
C GLN A 39 10.87 -21.74 5.05
N LEU A 40 10.48 -22.86 4.43
CA LEU A 40 10.27 -22.92 2.98
C LEU A 40 9.11 -22.03 2.52
N ASP A 41 7.99 -22.08 3.24
CA ASP A 41 6.78 -21.33 2.92
C ASP A 41 7.03 -19.81 2.96
N SER A 42 7.68 -19.33 4.03
CA SER A 42 8.07 -17.93 4.17
C SER A 42 9.17 -17.54 3.19
N PHE A 43 10.09 -18.43 2.85
CA PHE A 43 11.12 -18.20 1.85
C PHE A 43 10.53 -18.02 0.45
N VAL A 44 9.69 -18.94 -0.03
CA VAL A 44 9.08 -18.86 -1.36
C VAL A 44 8.20 -17.62 -1.47
N SER A 45 7.37 -17.36 -0.46
CA SER A 45 6.48 -16.19 -0.45
C SER A 45 7.26 -14.87 -0.43
N SER A 46 8.33 -14.76 0.37
CA SER A 46 9.15 -13.54 0.41
C SER A 46 9.89 -13.28 -0.89
N GLN A 47 10.47 -14.30 -1.51
CA GLN A 47 11.17 -14.18 -2.79
C GLN A 47 10.24 -13.72 -3.92
N ILE A 48 9.01 -14.24 -3.96
CA ILE A 48 8.03 -13.84 -4.98
C ILE A 48 7.57 -12.39 -4.76
N VAL A 49 7.28 -11.99 -3.52
CA VAL A 49 6.88 -10.61 -3.21
C VAL A 49 8.00 -9.63 -3.55
N GLU A 50 9.25 -9.97 -3.23
CA GLU A 50 10.42 -9.16 -3.58
C GLU A 50 10.60 -9.02 -5.10
N ALA A 51 10.35 -10.09 -5.86
CA ALA A 51 10.39 -10.07 -7.32
C ALA A 51 9.32 -9.16 -7.90
N LEU A 52 8.06 -9.33 -7.48
CA LEU A 52 6.92 -8.53 -7.94
C LEU A 52 7.04 -7.06 -7.55
N ARG A 53 7.74 -6.75 -6.44
CA ARG A 53 8.04 -5.37 -6.05
C ARG A 53 9.12 -4.72 -6.92
N SER A 54 10.12 -5.48 -7.35
CA SER A 54 11.32 -4.96 -8.02
C SER A 54 11.25 -5.00 -9.55
N THR A 55 10.28 -5.71 -10.13
CA THR A 55 10.18 -5.93 -11.57
C THR A 55 8.71 -6.04 -12.01
N VAL A 56 8.33 -5.30 -13.05
CA VAL A 56 7.03 -5.47 -13.71
C VAL A 56 7.14 -6.64 -14.68
N PHE A 57 6.60 -7.79 -14.31
CA PHE A 57 6.54 -8.96 -15.18
C PHE A 57 5.34 -8.89 -16.13
N PRO A 58 5.40 -9.55 -17.30
CA PRO A 58 4.23 -9.77 -18.14
C PRO A 58 3.10 -10.48 -17.36
N ALA A 59 1.84 -10.14 -17.65
CA ALA A 59 0.69 -10.59 -16.87
C ALA A 59 0.57 -12.12 -16.70
N HIS A 60 0.99 -12.89 -17.71
CA HIS A 60 0.99 -14.36 -17.64
C HIS A 60 2.09 -14.90 -16.70
N VAL A 61 3.23 -14.24 -16.61
CA VAL A 61 4.31 -14.58 -15.67
C VAL A 61 3.90 -14.19 -14.24
N GLU A 62 3.31 -13.01 -14.08
CA GLU A 62 2.80 -12.53 -12.80
C GLU A 62 1.73 -13.47 -12.23
N ALA A 63 0.79 -13.92 -13.07
CA ALA A 63 -0.24 -14.88 -12.67
C ALA A 63 0.35 -16.20 -12.15
N GLU A 64 1.32 -16.77 -12.86
CA GLU A 64 2.00 -18.01 -12.44
C GLU A 64 2.84 -17.81 -11.15
N LEU A 65 3.47 -16.64 -10.98
CA LEU A 65 4.17 -16.29 -9.73
C LEU A 65 3.21 -16.17 -8.54
N LEU A 66 2.03 -15.59 -8.75
CA LEU A 66 1.00 -15.50 -7.71
C LEU A 66 0.41 -16.87 -7.36
N VAL A 67 0.19 -17.75 -8.35
CA VAL A 67 -0.20 -19.15 -8.13
C VAL A 67 0.89 -19.87 -7.33
N LEU A 68 2.16 -19.69 -7.69
CA LEU A 68 3.27 -20.29 -6.95
C LEU A 68 3.29 -19.80 -5.50
N ARG A 69 3.11 -18.50 -5.26
CA ARG A 69 3.05 -17.93 -3.91
C ARG A 69 1.89 -18.51 -3.10
N PHE A 70 0.72 -18.65 -3.72
CA PHE A 70 -0.48 -19.18 -3.08
C PHE A 70 -0.27 -20.61 -2.54
N LEU A 71 0.42 -21.46 -3.30
CA LEU A 71 0.73 -22.84 -2.88
C LEU A 71 1.52 -22.93 -1.56
N PHE A 72 2.21 -21.84 -1.17
CA PHE A 72 3.07 -21.76 0.00
C PHE A 72 2.57 -20.76 1.08
N GLN A 73 1.30 -20.29 1.02
CA GLN A 73 0.74 -19.37 2.05
C GLN A 73 -0.06 -20.07 3.16
N GLU A 74 -0.63 -21.24 2.91
CA GLU A 74 -1.41 -21.96 3.93
C GLU A 74 -0.50 -22.83 4.81
N GLN A 75 -0.77 -22.87 6.12
CA GLN A 75 -0.04 -23.70 7.11
C GLN A 75 -0.14 -25.22 6.88
N GLU A 76 -0.77 -25.65 5.78
CA GLU A 76 -0.83 -27.03 5.28
C GLU A 76 0.15 -27.31 4.11
N GLY A 77 1.16 -26.44 3.90
CA GLY A 77 2.09 -26.38 2.74
C GLY A 77 2.93 -27.61 2.37
N ARG A 78 2.57 -28.83 2.77
CA ARG A 78 3.43 -30.02 2.64
C ARG A 78 2.76 -31.24 2.01
N SER A 79 1.58 -31.10 1.42
CA SER A 79 0.99 -32.24 0.70
C SER A 79 1.83 -32.54 -0.55
N PRO A 80 2.17 -33.83 -0.83
CA PRO A 80 2.94 -34.22 -2.01
C PRO A 80 2.33 -33.73 -3.32
N LYS A 81 0.99 -33.63 -3.37
CA LYS A 81 0.24 -33.05 -4.50
C LYS A 81 0.56 -31.58 -4.74
N ARG A 82 0.66 -30.74 -3.70
CA ARG A 82 0.96 -29.30 -3.84
C ARG A 82 2.40 -29.06 -4.30
N LEU A 83 3.36 -29.85 -3.80
CA LEU A 83 4.75 -29.77 -4.24
C LEU A 83 4.88 -30.20 -5.72
N GLU A 84 4.11 -31.18 -6.17
CA GLU A 84 4.01 -31.53 -7.59
C GLU A 84 3.44 -30.37 -8.43
N THR A 85 2.34 -29.74 -7.98
CA THR A 85 1.78 -28.55 -8.64
C THR A 85 2.78 -27.39 -8.70
N ALA A 86 3.53 -27.16 -7.62
CA ALA A 86 4.57 -26.12 -7.58
C ALA A 86 5.68 -26.38 -8.61
N ARG A 87 6.10 -27.64 -8.80
CA ARG A 87 7.08 -28.03 -9.83
C ARG A 87 6.53 -27.81 -11.24
N GLN A 88 5.26 -28.09 -11.47
CA GLN A 88 4.61 -27.83 -12.76
C GLN A 88 4.57 -26.33 -13.08
N VAL A 89 4.22 -25.50 -12.09
CA VAL A 89 4.23 -24.02 -12.21
C VAL A 89 5.65 -23.50 -12.49
N LEU A 90 6.66 -23.98 -11.76
CA LEU A 90 8.07 -23.66 -12.03
C LEU A 90 8.51 -24.08 -13.45
N GLY A 91 8.03 -25.24 -13.92
CA GLY A 91 8.28 -25.72 -15.28
C GLY A 91 7.70 -24.78 -16.34
N ARG A 92 6.45 -24.32 -16.16
CA ARG A 92 5.80 -23.34 -17.05
C ARG A 92 6.53 -21.99 -17.04
N LEU A 93 6.90 -21.50 -15.87
CA LEU A 93 7.68 -20.26 -15.73
C LEU A 93 9.05 -20.37 -16.42
N SER A 94 9.68 -21.54 -16.36
CA SER A 94 10.98 -21.79 -17.03
C SER A 94 10.85 -21.84 -18.55
N THR A 95 9.80 -22.47 -19.09
CA THR A 95 9.54 -22.44 -20.54
C THR A 95 9.18 -21.03 -21.03
N MET A 96 8.43 -20.25 -20.24
CA MET A 96 8.14 -18.85 -20.55
C MET A 96 9.40 -17.99 -20.57
N ALA A 97 10.33 -18.20 -19.62
CA ALA A 97 11.61 -17.51 -19.59
C ALA A 97 12.47 -17.85 -20.83
N LEU A 98 12.50 -19.12 -21.25
CA LEU A 98 13.25 -19.57 -22.42
C LEU A 98 12.67 -19.04 -23.75
N GLN A 99 11.35 -19.01 -23.90
CA GLN A 99 10.67 -18.48 -25.10
C GLN A 99 10.90 -16.97 -25.28
N GLN A 100 11.01 -16.20 -24.19
CA GLN A 100 11.33 -14.77 -24.24
C GLN A 100 12.80 -14.50 -24.59
N THR A 101 13.70 -15.47 -24.40
CA THR A 101 15.12 -15.33 -24.80
C THR A 101 15.40 -15.67 -26.27
N SER A 102 14.51 -16.41 -26.94
CA SER A 102 14.70 -16.84 -28.34
C SER A 102 14.23 -15.84 -29.40
N ASP A 103 13.47 -14.80 -29.03
CA ASP A 103 12.89 -13.82 -29.97
C ASP A 103 13.75 -12.56 -30.22
N SER A 104 15.04 -12.55 -29.82
CA SER A 104 15.96 -11.44 -30.12
C SER A 104 16.95 -11.80 -31.26
N PRO A 105 17.12 -10.98 -32.30
CA PRO A 105 17.96 -11.30 -33.45
C PRO A 105 19.44 -11.25 -33.08
N SER A 106 20.15 -12.32 -33.46
CA SER A 106 21.56 -12.59 -33.19
C SER A 106 22.46 -11.61 -33.95
N ARG A 107 23.39 -10.95 -33.25
CA ARG A 107 24.61 -10.38 -33.85
C ARG A 107 25.85 -10.97 -33.20
N GLU A 108 26.75 -11.38 -34.08
CA GLU A 108 27.97 -12.15 -33.90
C GLU A 108 28.93 -11.52 -32.89
N SER A 109 29.52 -12.36 -32.06
CA SER A 109 30.68 -12.04 -31.23
C SER A 109 31.97 -12.35 -31.99
N SER A 110 32.96 -11.47 -31.86
CA SER A 110 34.36 -11.77 -32.12
C SER A 110 35.22 -11.21 -30.97
N PRO A 111 36.32 -11.88 -30.56
CA PRO A 111 36.94 -11.68 -29.25
C PRO A 111 38.38 -11.15 -29.35
N GLU A 112 38.71 -10.12 -28.56
CA GLU A 112 40.09 -9.75 -28.22
C GLU A 112 40.07 -9.01 -26.86
N ARG A 113 41.07 -9.00 -25.97
CA ARG A 113 42.28 -9.78 -25.71
C ARG A 113 42.69 -9.45 -24.26
N ARG A 114 43.22 -10.47 -23.59
CA ARG A 114 44.09 -10.59 -22.39
C ARG A 114 44.73 -9.37 -21.69
N ALA A 115 44.97 -9.64 -20.39
CA ALA A 115 46.12 -9.28 -19.52
C ALA A 115 45.99 -7.96 -18.74
N SER A 116 46.45 -7.81 -17.49
CA SER A 116 46.92 -8.67 -16.38
C SER A 116 47.35 -7.72 -15.25
N THR A 117 47.42 -8.19 -14.00
CA THR A 117 48.36 -7.74 -12.91
C THR A 117 48.19 -6.31 -12.36
N ASP A 118 48.39 -5.97 -11.09
CA ASP A 118 48.65 -6.67 -9.84
C ASP A 118 48.69 -5.60 -8.71
N HIS A 119 48.56 -6.05 -7.45
CA HIS A 119 49.01 -5.42 -6.19
C HIS A 119 48.29 -4.18 -5.64
N GLY A 120 48.12 -4.25 -4.32
CA GLY A 120 47.35 -3.32 -3.50
C GLY A 120 48.19 -2.26 -2.83
N ASP A 121 47.48 -1.37 -2.13
CA ASP A 121 48.02 -0.73 -0.94
C ASP A 121 46.89 -0.27 -0.03
N SER A 122 47.22 -0.24 1.24
CA SER A 122 46.34 0.05 2.36
C SER A 122 46.52 1.49 2.82
N ARG A 123 45.41 2.07 3.30
CA ARG A 123 45.28 3.29 4.14
C ARG A 123 45.13 4.63 3.43
N SER A 124 44.30 5.45 4.09
CA SER A 124 43.96 6.86 3.88
C SER A 124 42.89 7.19 2.83
N ALA A 125 41.64 7.33 3.30
CA ALA A 125 40.67 8.29 2.74
C ALA A 125 39.59 8.59 3.80
N GLU A 126 39.89 9.58 4.63
CA GLU A 126 38.89 10.41 5.29
C GLU A 126 37.93 11.03 4.25
N ASN A 127 36.69 11.27 4.65
CA ASN A 127 35.71 12.16 4.00
C ASN A 127 35.68 12.15 2.47
N ARG A 128 34.89 11.23 1.90
CA ARG A 128 34.31 11.44 0.57
C ARG A 128 32.79 11.50 0.67
N PRO A 129 32.12 12.46 0.00
CA PRO A 129 30.67 12.45 -0.11
C PRO A 129 30.25 11.14 -0.81
N VAL A 130 29.24 10.49 -0.26
CA VAL A 130 28.65 9.28 -0.82
C VAL A 130 28.15 9.60 -2.24
N PRO A 131 28.43 8.77 -3.26
CA PRO A 131 27.97 9.03 -4.62
C PRO A 131 26.43 9.05 -4.67
N SER A 132 25.90 10.14 -5.21
CA SER A 132 24.50 10.51 -5.41
C SER A 132 23.79 9.66 -6.48
N ASN A 133 23.85 8.33 -6.38
CA ASN A 133 23.24 7.45 -7.37
C ASN A 133 22.60 6.18 -6.78
N ARG A 134 22.18 6.23 -5.51
CA ARG A 134 21.29 5.22 -4.93
C ARG A 134 19.92 5.85 -4.75
N ALA A 135 18.89 5.14 -5.18
CA ALA A 135 17.54 5.62 -5.01
C ALA A 135 17.20 5.77 -3.52
N LEU A 136 16.47 6.82 -3.15
CA LEU A 136 16.22 7.16 -1.76
C LEU A 136 15.44 6.05 -1.02
N HIS A 137 14.54 5.35 -1.69
CA HIS A 137 13.83 4.16 -1.20
C HIS A 137 14.74 2.94 -0.92
N GLU A 138 15.99 2.93 -1.37
CA GLU A 138 16.94 1.84 -1.07
C GLU A 138 17.97 2.25 -0.02
N THR A 139 18.08 3.55 0.26
CA THR A 139 19.09 4.08 1.15
C THR A 139 18.63 3.97 2.59
N ASP A 140 19.27 3.08 3.34
CA ASP A 140 18.99 2.85 4.75
C ASP A 140 19.18 4.13 5.59
N ILE A 141 18.22 4.40 6.47
CA ILE A 141 18.18 5.60 7.32
C ILE A 141 19.42 5.72 8.23
N ARG A 142 20.14 4.63 8.51
CA ARG A 142 21.40 4.64 9.26
C ARG A 142 22.53 5.45 8.62
N PHE A 143 22.45 5.67 7.31
CA PHE A 143 23.43 6.51 6.61
C PHE A 143 23.11 8.01 6.70
N ALA A 144 21.94 8.37 7.25
CA ALA A 144 21.60 9.76 7.49
C ALA A 144 22.45 10.37 8.61
N LYS A 145 22.94 11.59 8.38
CA LYS A 145 23.70 12.35 9.36
C LYS A 145 22.87 12.51 10.64
N GLY A 146 23.43 12.10 11.78
CA GLY A 146 22.74 12.16 13.07
C GLY A 146 21.87 10.93 13.39
N VAL A 147 21.76 9.93 12.51
CA VAL A 147 21.05 8.67 12.77
C VAL A 147 22.05 7.53 12.99
N GLY A 148 22.47 7.33 14.25
CA GLY A 148 23.26 6.16 14.62
C GLY A 148 22.43 4.87 14.72
N PRO A 149 23.07 3.70 14.93
CA PRO A 149 22.39 2.39 14.98
C PRO A 149 21.25 2.32 16.00
N LYS A 150 21.43 2.96 17.16
CA LYS A 150 20.40 3.04 18.21
C LYS A 150 19.16 3.81 17.76
N ARG A 151 19.35 4.91 17.00
CA ARG A 151 18.24 5.75 16.51
C ARG A 151 17.51 5.08 15.36
N ALA A 152 18.22 4.38 14.48
CA ALA A 152 17.60 3.60 13.41
C ALA A 152 16.64 2.53 13.95
N LEU A 153 17.00 1.82 15.03
CA LEU A 153 16.10 0.87 15.68
C LEU A 153 14.84 1.52 16.30
N LEU A 154 14.90 2.82 16.65
CA LEU A 154 13.74 3.56 17.13
C LEU A 154 12.85 4.04 15.98
N LEU A 155 13.48 4.50 14.89
CA LEU A 155 12.79 4.91 13.66
C LEU A 155 12.08 3.72 13.01
N GLU A 156 12.68 2.52 13.04
CA GLU A 156 12.05 1.31 12.52
C GLU A 156 10.74 0.97 13.26
N LYS A 157 10.63 1.29 14.55
CA LYS A 157 9.36 1.11 15.30
C LYS A 157 8.24 2.03 14.80
N LEU A 158 8.59 3.11 14.11
CA LEU A 158 7.66 4.01 13.43
C LEU A 158 7.45 3.63 11.96
N GLY A 159 8.03 2.50 11.51
CA GLY A 159 7.97 2.06 10.12
C GLY A 159 9.02 2.73 9.21
N ILE A 160 9.93 3.54 9.75
CA ILE A 160 10.91 4.29 8.98
C ILE A 160 12.19 3.46 8.84
N ARG A 161 12.48 2.98 7.62
CA ARG A 161 13.67 2.17 7.33
C ARG A 161 14.62 2.87 6.36
N THR A 162 14.08 3.66 5.46
CA THR A 162 14.81 4.33 4.38
C THR A 162 14.78 5.84 4.55
N ILE A 163 15.61 6.55 3.78
CA ILE A 163 15.59 8.01 3.72
C ILE A 163 14.24 8.50 3.19
N GLU A 164 13.71 7.85 2.16
CA GLU A 164 12.40 8.17 1.60
C GLU A 164 11.28 7.97 2.61
N ASP A 165 11.29 6.87 3.37
CA ASP A 165 10.29 6.65 4.45
C ASP A 165 10.30 7.79 5.48
N ALA A 166 11.49 8.33 5.79
CA ALA A 166 11.62 9.43 6.74
C ALA A 166 11.05 10.73 6.17
N LEU A 167 11.34 11.05 4.90
CA LEU A 167 10.79 12.22 4.21
C LEU A 167 9.27 12.14 4.02
N TRP A 168 8.71 10.93 3.94
CA TRP A 168 7.26 10.70 3.91
C TRP A 168 6.62 10.59 5.31
N PHE A 169 7.41 10.67 6.38
CA PHE A 169 6.90 10.65 7.75
C PHE A 169 6.35 12.01 8.16
N LEU A 170 5.23 12.40 7.54
CA LEU A 170 4.62 13.71 7.70
C LEU A 170 4.08 13.95 9.12
N PRO A 171 4.08 15.20 9.60
CA PRO A 171 3.52 15.53 10.90
C PRO A 171 2.00 15.39 10.95
N TRP A 172 1.47 15.05 12.13
CA TRP A 172 0.03 14.86 12.36
C TRP A 172 -0.68 16.12 12.88
N ARG A 173 0.08 17.12 13.34
CA ARG A 173 -0.42 18.45 13.69
C ARG A 173 0.72 19.47 13.73
N TYR A 174 0.35 20.74 13.90
CA TYR A 174 1.25 21.86 14.04
C TYR A 174 0.94 22.67 15.29
N GLU A 175 1.98 23.21 15.89
CA GLU A 175 1.87 24.12 17.04
C GLU A 175 2.51 25.46 16.67
N ASP A 176 1.80 26.55 16.96
CA ASP A 176 2.37 27.88 16.78
C ASP A 176 3.27 28.22 17.97
N ARG A 177 4.57 28.31 17.69
CA ARG A 177 5.61 28.78 18.61
C ARG A 177 6.37 29.96 18.03
N SER A 178 5.73 30.72 17.13
CA SER A 178 6.31 31.85 16.42
C SER A 178 6.59 33.05 17.33
N ARG A 179 5.77 33.24 18.37
CA ARG A 179 5.86 34.39 19.28
C ARG A 179 6.51 33.97 20.59
N ILE A 180 7.81 34.24 20.70
CA ILE A 180 8.50 34.25 21.99
C ILE A 180 8.25 35.62 22.62
N VAL A 181 7.66 35.63 23.81
CA VAL A 181 7.47 36.84 24.62
C VAL A 181 8.43 36.83 25.80
N SER A 182 8.81 38.00 26.29
CA SER A 182 9.57 38.08 27.55
C SER A 182 8.69 37.71 28.74
N ILE A 183 9.29 37.24 29.83
CA ILE A 183 8.55 36.86 31.04
C ILE A 183 7.73 38.03 31.60
N SER A 184 8.22 39.27 31.46
CA SER A 184 7.50 40.48 31.85
C SER A 184 6.22 40.75 31.04
N GLN A 185 6.09 40.18 29.84
CA GLN A 185 4.96 40.39 28.92
C GLN A 185 3.89 39.29 29.02
N LEU A 186 4.03 38.37 29.98
CA LEU A 186 3.09 37.28 30.14
C LEU A 186 1.70 37.75 30.59
N VAL A 187 0.70 37.50 29.74
CA VAL A 187 -0.71 37.81 30.01
C VAL A 187 -1.41 36.57 30.59
N PRO A 188 -2.11 36.68 31.74
CA PRO A 188 -2.89 35.57 32.27
C PRO A 188 -3.98 35.11 31.29
N GLU A 189 -4.26 33.81 31.29
CA GLU A 189 -5.30 33.14 30.48
C GLU A 189 -4.98 33.03 28.98
N GLU A 190 -3.80 33.46 28.57
CA GLU A 190 -3.28 33.26 27.21
C GLU A 190 -2.26 32.12 27.12
N LYS A 191 -2.02 31.62 25.90
CA LYS A 191 -0.87 30.76 25.62
C LYS A 191 0.32 31.62 25.24
N ALA A 192 1.45 31.39 25.87
CA ALA A 192 2.69 32.10 25.59
C ALA A 192 3.84 31.11 25.42
N THR A 193 4.83 31.52 24.63
CA THR A 193 6.12 30.84 24.53
C THR A 193 7.19 31.74 25.12
N ILE A 194 7.99 31.22 26.05
CA ILE A 194 9.10 31.95 26.69
C ILE A 194 10.38 31.13 26.58
N ALA A 195 11.53 31.82 26.60
CA ALA A 195 12.84 31.20 26.70
C ALA A 195 13.58 31.77 27.91
N GLY A 196 14.21 30.90 28.71
CA GLY A 196 14.91 31.32 29.91
C GLY A 196 15.74 30.21 30.53
N THR A 197 16.42 30.50 31.63
CA THR A 197 17.26 29.54 32.35
C THR A 197 16.55 29.08 33.62
N ILE A 198 16.60 27.77 33.90
CA ILE A 198 16.06 27.21 35.14
C ILE A 198 16.92 27.66 36.31
N HIS A 199 16.38 28.50 37.20
CA HIS A 199 17.09 28.95 38.39
C HIS A 199 16.95 27.95 39.54
N GLN A 200 15.74 27.42 39.76
CA GLN A 200 15.47 26.45 40.80
C GLN A 200 14.42 25.44 40.35
N ALA A 201 14.67 24.15 40.49
CA ALA A 201 13.73 23.08 40.21
C ALA A 201 13.66 22.09 41.38
N GLY A 202 12.48 21.50 41.63
CA GLY A 202 12.33 20.48 42.65
C GLY A 202 10.93 19.88 42.77
N LEU A 203 10.88 18.66 43.32
CA LEU A 203 9.64 17.96 43.60
C LEU A 203 9.02 18.40 44.94
N ARG A 204 7.74 18.79 44.91
CA ARG A 204 6.92 19.07 46.10
C ARG A 204 5.82 18.03 46.22
N ARG A 205 5.79 17.33 47.37
CA ARG A 205 4.66 16.46 47.74
C ARG A 205 3.56 17.33 48.34
N THR A 206 2.34 17.19 47.84
CA THR A 206 1.20 17.98 48.33
C THR A 206 0.53 17.32 49.53
N ARG A 207 -0.24 18.09 50.31
CA ARG A 207 -1.07 17.55 51.41
C ARG A 207 -2.18 16.59 50.93
N ARG A 208 -2.52 16.60 49.63
CA ARG A 208 -3.49 15.66 49.06
C ARG A 208 -2.77 14.35 48.70
N ARG A 209 -3.30 13.21 49.18
CA ARG A 209 -2.80 11.87 48.83
C ARG A 209 -2.71 11.73 47.31
N ASN A 210 -1.61 11.16 46.82
CA ASN A 210 -1.33 10.83 45.41
C ASN A 210 -1.18 12.02 44.44
N MET A 211 -0.91 13.24 44.92
CA MET A 211 -0.60 14.38 44.03
C MET A 211 0.82 14.91 44.26
N THR A 212 1.67 14.77 43.24
CA THR A 212 3.03 15.33 43.19
C THR A 212 3.06 16.55 42.31
N LEU A 213 3.78 17.58 42.73
CA LEU A 213 4.01 18.79 41.95
C LEU A 213 5.50 18.90 41.68
N PHE A 214 5.90 18.94 40.42
CA PHE A 214 7.24 19.39 40.06
C PHE A 214 7.16 20.89 39.79
N THR A 215 7.93 21.69 40.53
CA THR A 215 7.93 23.14 40.44
C THR A 215 9.30 23.63 40.05
N MET A 216 9.37 24.57 39.11
CA MET A 216 10.61 25.27 38.78
C MET A 216 10.39 26.78 38.66
N SER A 217 11.44 27.56 38.87
CA SER A 217 11.52 28.96 38.48
C SER A 217 12.39 29.11 37.23
N VAL A 218 11.84 29.77 36.22
CA VAL A 218 12.55 30.11 34.99
C VAL A 218 12.80 31.61 34.98
N GLN A 219 14.02 32.00 34.67
CA GLN A 219 14.47 33.38 34.65
C GLN A 219 14.94 33.78 33.25
N ASP A 220 14.53 34.96 32.79
CA ASP A 220 15.07 35.65 31.63
C ASP A 220 15.64 37.02 32.07
N GLU A 221 16.00 37.87 31.11
CA GLU A 221 16.52 39.23 31.38
C GLU A 221 15.48 40.16 32.01
N THR A 222 14.19 39.83 31.91
CA THR A 222 13.07 40.68 32.29
C THR A 222 12.38 40.28 33.59
N GLY A 223 12.51 39.03 34.02
CA GLY A 223 11.86 38.56 35.24
C GLY A 223 12.00 37.06 35.51
N VAL A 224 11.22 36.61 36.49
CA VAL A 224 11.16 35.20 36.92
C VAL A 224 9.71 34.74 36.92
N VAL A 225 9.46 33.56 36.37
CA VAL A 225 8.13 32.93 36.37
C VAL A 225 8.18 31.55 37.03
N GLU A 226 7.16 31.24 37.83
CA GLU A 226 6.97 29.90 38.38
C GLU A 226 6.28 29.00 37.36
N VAL A 227 6.80 27.79 37.21
CA VAL A 227 6.29 26.78 36.28
C VAL A 227 5.97 25.52 37.09
N VAL A 228 4.75 25.00 36.91
CA VAL A 228 4.23 23.91 37.73
C VAL A 228 3.74 22.76 36.85
N PHE A 229 4.26 21.56 37.08
CA PHE A 229 3.82 20.32 36.45
C PHE A 229 3.11 19.43 37.47
N PHE A 230 1.92 18.94 37.10
CA PHE A 230 1.11 18.07 37.96
C PHE A 230 1.38 16.59 37.63
N ASN A 231 1.72 15.79 38.65
CA ASN A 231 1.93 14.34 38.54
C ASN A 231 3.01 13.92 37.52
N GLN A 232 4.06 14.73 37.37
CA GLN A 232 5.19 14.44 36.47
C GLN A 232 6.53 14.40 37.22
N PRO A 233 6.74 13.41 38.12
CA PRO A 233 7.96 13.32 38.92
C PRO A 233 9.23 13.03 38.11
N TYR A 234 9.09 12.43 36.92
CA TYR A 234 10.22 12.12 36.04
C TYR A 234 10.99 13.37 35.57
N LEU A 235 10.36 14.55 35.60
CA LEU A 235 10.97 15.80 35.18
C LEU A 235 12.11 16.26 36.09
N GLU A 236 12.18 15.77 37.33
CA GLU A 236 13.28 16.09 38.24
C GLU A 236 14.64 15.61 37.70
N GLY A 237 14.66 14.50 36.94
CA GLY A 237 15.87 14.03 36.28
C GLY A 237 16.22 14.75 34.98
N VAL A 238 15.23 15.40 34.35
CA VAL A 238 15.35 16.01 33.00
C VAL A 238 15.61 17.51 33.08
N LEU A 239 14.93 18.20 33.99
CA LEU A 239 14.91 19.66 34.09
C LEU A 239 15.67 20.12 35.33
N GLN A 240 16.99 20.17 35.19
CA GLN A 240 17.94 20.53 36.24
C GLN A 240 18.26 22.03 36.23
N ASN A 241 18.73 22.54 37.37
CA ASN A 241 19.14 23.94 37.50
C ASN A 241 20.27 24.27 36.51
N GLY A 242 20.24 25.49 35.95
CA GLY A 242 21.22 25.98 34.99
C GLY A 242 20.92 25.63 33.52
N LEU A 243 19.96 24.75 33.25
CA LEU A 243 19.56 24.44 31.87
C LEU A 243 18.77 25.60 31.25
N ARG A 244 19.06 25.92 30.00
CA ARG A 244 18.20 26.77 29.17
C ARG A 244 17.01 25.98 28.68
N VAL A 245 15.82 26.56 28.81
CA VAL A 245 14.57 25.94 28.40
C VAL A 245 13.69 26.90 27.64
N VAL A 246 12.94 26.34 26.70
CA VAL A 246 11.81 26.99 26.05
C VAL A 246 10.55 26.36 26.58
N LEU A 247 9.63 27.18 27.06
CA LEU A 247 8.35 26.75 27.60
C LEU A 247 7.23 27.33 26.76
N SER A 248 6.31 26.47 26.31
CA SER A 248 5.13 26.90 25.57
C SER A 248 3.88 26.31 26.20
N GLY A 249 2.95 27.16 26.63
CA GLY A 249 1.76 26.68 27.32
C GLY A 249 0.89 27.78 27.92
N PRO A 250 -0.16 27.37 28.65
CA PRO A 250 -1.10 28.31 29.25
C PRO A 250 -0.47 29.04 30.44
N VAL A 251 -0.62 30.35 30.42
CA VAL A 251 -0.29 31.27 31.51
C VAL A 251 -1.52 31.40 32.40
N VAL A 252 -1.37 31.25 33.71
CA VAL A 252 -2.47 31.39 34.66
C VAL A 252 -2.07 32.31 35.80
N ARG A 253 -3.07 32.92 36.45
CA ARG A 253 -2.84 33.69 37.66
C ARG A 253 -2.27 32.80 38.76
N HIS A 254 -1.26 33.31 39.45
CA HIS A 254 -0.64 32.59 40.55
C HIS A 254 -1.63 32.45 41.73
N ARG A 255 -1.60 31.29 42.41
CA ARG A 255 -2.57 30.97 43.49
C ARG A 255 -2.54 31.94 44.67
N ARG A 256 -1.43 32.66 44.88
CA ARG A 256 -1.29 33.65 45.97
C ARG A 256 -1.69 35.07 45.56
N GLY A 257 -2.31 35.24 44.40
CA GLY A 257 -2.89 36.51 43.94
C GLY A 257 -1.90 37.50 43.29
N VAL A 258 -0.60 37.37 43.53
CA VAL A 258 0.44 38.20 42.90
C VAL A 258 1.22 37.39 41.87
N GLY A 259 1.30 37.91 40.65
CA GLY A 259 2.07 37.35 39.54
C GLY A 259 1.35 36.29 38.70
N VAL A 260 2.06 35.81 37.69
CA VAL A 260 1.63 34.75 36.78
C VAL A 260 2.47 33.49 36.99
N GLN A 261 1.92 32.35 36.60
CA GLN A 261 2.63 31.07 36.56
C GLN A 261 2.24 30.31 35.29
N MET A 262 3.12 29.48 34.76
CA MET A 262 2.75 28.54 33.69
C MET A 262 2.38 27.18 34.29
N ARG A 263 1.30 26.56 33.81
CA ARG A 263 0.87 25.23 34.28
C ARG A 263 1.00 24.18 33.18
N THR A 264 1.76 23.14 33.48
CA THR A 264 2.07 22.03 32.58
C THR A 264 2.42 22.53 31.16
N PRO A 265 3.30 23.55 31.01
CA PRO A 265 3.71 23.95 29.67
C PRO A 265 4.50 22.81 29.04
N GLN A 266 4.45 22.72 27.71
CA GLN A 266 5.43 21.92 27.01
C GLN A 266 6.81 22.55 27.23
N HIS A 267 7.83 21.71 27.39
CA HIS A 267 9.19 22.14 27.66
C HIS A 267 10.14 21.55 26.64
N GLU A 268 11.14 22.33 26.26
CA GLU A 268 12.29 21.88 25.50
C GLU A 268 13.56 22.43 26.12
N VAL A 269 14.53 21.55 26.40
CA VAL A 269 15.88 21.95 26.80
C VAL A 269 16.65 22.38 25.55
N VAL A 270 17.36 23.49 25.66
CA VAL A 270 18.12 24.10 24.57
C VAL A 270 19.61 24.02 24.92
N ASP A 271 20.36 23.29 24.10
CA ASP A 271 21.81 23.12 24.28
C ASP A 271 22.62 24.20 23.52
N GLU A 272 22.13 24.67 22.36
CA GLU A 272 22.81 25.66 21.49
C GLU A 272 21.83 26.67 20.89
N ASP A 273 22.31 27.87 20.52
CA ASP A 273 21.45 28.93 19.96
C ASP A 273 20.95 28.62 18.54
N GLU A 274 21.67 27.84 17.72
CA GLU A 274 21.19 27.37 16.41
C GLU A 274 20.00 26.40 16.53
N ASP A 275 19.95 25.63 17.62
CA ASP A 275 18.86 24.69 17.94
C ASP A 275 17.53 25.43 18.27
N LEU A 276 17.59 26.70 18.69
CA LEU A 276 16.39 27.51 18.96
C LEU A 276 15.58 27.77 17.69
N LEU A 277 16.24 28.00 16.55
CA LEU A 277 15.57 28.41 15.29
C LEU A 277 14.75 27.27 14.65
N LEU A 278 15.13 26.01 14.90
CA LEU A 278 14.39 24.83 14.42
C LEU A 278 13.18 24.50 15.28
N HIS A 279 13.19 24.99 16.53
CA HIS A 279 12.25 24.54 17.55
C HIS A 279 11.32 25.63 18.09
N VAL A 280 11.63 26.89 17.81
CA VAL A 280 10.96 28.08 18.32
C VAL A 280 11.05 29.20 17.28
N GLY A 281 10.20 30.22 17.39
CA GLY A 281 10.17 31.33 16.43
C GLY A 281 9.47 30.99 15.11
N ARG A 282 8.80 29.83 15.04
CA ARG A 282 7.99 29.40 13.91
C ARG A 282 6.84 28.48 14.31
N ILE A 283 5.98 28.17 13.34
CA ILE A 283 5.07 27.03 13.45
C ILE A 283 5.91 25.75 13.39
N VAL A 284 5.73 24.88 14.39
CA VAL A 284 6.51 23.65 14.50
C VAL A 284 5.64 22.42 14.22
N PRO A 285 6.15 21.45 13.44
CA PRO A 285 5.47 20.18 13.23
C PRO A 285 5.53 19.29 14.48
N VAL A 286 4.47 18.51 14.70
CA VAL A 286 4.41 17.47 15.73
C VAL A 286 4.20 16.12 15.05
N TYR A 287 5.00 15.14 15.44
CA TYR A 287 5.02 13.81 14.83
C TYR A 287 4.46 12.75 15.77
N HIS A 288 4.20 11.56 15.23
CA HIS A 288 3.93 10.40 16.07
C HIS A 288 5.25 9.97 16.74
N GLU A 289 5.24 9.95 18.07
CA GLU A 289 6.43 9.70 18.88
C GLU A 289 6.48 8.24 19.35
N THR A 290 7.69 7.76 19.63
CA THR A 290 7.90 6.47 20.32
C THR A 290 8.85 6.68 21.50
N ARG A 291 8.87 5.74 22.45
CA ARG A 291 9.71 5.88 23.65
C ARG A 291 11.19 6.02 23.24
N GLY A 292 11.77 7.18 23.57
CA GLY A 292 13.15 7.52 23.24
C GLY A 292 13.34 8.29 21.92
N LEU A 293 12.25 8.62 21.22
CA LEU A 293 12.26 9.42 20.00
C LEU A 293 11.13 10.47 20.02
N SER A 294 11.50 11.73 20.26
CA SER A 294 10.56 12.86 20.33
C SER A 294 10.42 13.62 19.02
N SER A 295 9.36 14.42 18.88
CA SER A 295 9.15 15.33 17.74
C SER A 295 10.30 16.32 17.55
N ARG A 296 11.01 16.68 18.64
CA ARG A 296 12.24 17.49 18.56
C ARG A 296 13.36 16.76 17.83
N GLN A 297 13.62 15.51 18.23
CA GLN A 297 14.65 14.69 17.61
C GLN A 297 14.31 14.39 16.15
N LEU A 298 13.04 14.12 15.85
CA LEU A 298 12.54 13.93 14.49
C LEU A 298 12.74 15.18 13.63
N ARG A 299 12.37 16.38 14.12
CA ARG A 299 12.63 17.64 13.41
C ARG A 299 14.10 17.79 13.04
N ARG A 300 15.02 17.51 13.96
CA ARG A 300 16.47 17.62 13.67
C ARG A 300 16.93 16.66 12.58
N ILE A 301 16.47 15.42 12.64
CA ILE A 301 16.78 14.40 11.63
C ILE A 301 16.21 14.83 10.27
N LEU A 302 14.93 15.20 10.23
CA LEU A 302 14.22 15.58 9.00
C LEU A 302 14.76 16.86 8.39
N TRP A 303 15.20 17.83 9.20
CA TRP A 303 15.87 19.04 8.70
C TRP A 303 17.14 18.69 7.94
N GLY A 304 18.03 17.89 8.55
CA GLY A 304 19.27 17.47 7.91
C GLY A 304 19.04 16.59 6.68
N LEU A 305 17.99 15.77 6.69
CA LEU A 305 17.59 14.97 5.53
C LEU A 305 17.10 15.83 4.38
N LEU A 306 16.27 16.84 4.63
CA LEU A 306 15.79 17.75 3.60
C LEU A 306 16.92 18.60 3.00
N GLU A 307 17.86 19.07 3.81
CA GLU A 307 19.03 19.79 3.30
C GLU A 307 19.93 18.91 2.42
N THR A 308 20.04 17.62 2.73
CA THR A 308 20.97 16.71 2.04
C THR A 308 20.33 16.04 0.82
N TYR A 309 19.06 15.61 0.93
CA TYR A 309 18.38 14.74 -0.03
C TYR A 309 17.10 15.34 -0.59
N GLY A 310 16.68 16.53 -0.13
CA GLY A 310 15.42 17.13 -0.58
C GLY A 310 15.40 17.42 -2.09
N SER A 311 16.55 17.75 -2.70
CA SER A 311 16.68 17.95 -4.15
C SER A 311 16.62 16.65 -4.96
N ASP A 312 16.83 15.52 -4.33
CA ASP A 312 16.90 14.21 -4.98
C ASP A 312 15.51 13.56 -5.11
N LEU A 313 14.47 14.21 -4.57
CA LEU A 313 13.08 13.81 -4.73
C LEU A 313 12.59 14.12 -6.15
N GLU A 314 12.43 13.08 -6.96
CA GLU A 314 11.87 13.20 -8.31
C GLU A 314 10.35 13.42 -8.24
N ASP A 315 9.84 14.41 -8.98
CA ASP A 315 8.40 14.67 -9.02
C ASP A 315 7.70 13.70 -9.99
N PRO A 316 6.82 12.81 -9.50
CA PRO A 316 6.11 11.88 -10.37
C PRO A 316 4.99 12.57 -11.16
N LEU A 317 4.59 13.79 -10.79
CA LEU A 317 3.55 14.53 -11.49
C LEU A 317 4.14 15.31 -12.67
N PRO A 318 3.51 15.25 -13.86
CA PRO A 318 3.90 16.09 -14.98
C PRO A 318 3.82 17.58 -14.64
N SER A 319 4.82 18.36 -15.08
CA SER A 319 4.90 19.82 -14.84
C SER A 319 3.62 20.57 -15.21
N ARG A 320 2.93 20.15 -16.28
CA ARG A 320 1.64 20.70 -16.71
C ARG A 320 0.57 20.65 -15.61
N LEU A 321 0.51 19.57 -14.81
CA LEU A 321 -0.46 19.46 -13.71
C LEU A 321 -0.10 20.40 -12.56
N LEU A 322 1.20 20.51 -12.25
CA LEU A 322 1.70 21.44 -11.23
C LEU A 322 1.34 22.88 -11.59
N GLU A 323 1.58 23.30 -12.84
CA GLU A 323 1.26 24.64 -13.34
C GLU A 323 -0.26 24.91 -13.33
N GLN A 324 -1.07 23.97 -13.81
CA GLN A 324 -2.52 24.12 -13.89
C GLN A 324 -3.16 24.32 -12.52
N HIS A 325 -2.70 23.59 -11.51
CA HIS A 325 -3.24 23.64 -10.15
C HIS A 325 -2.46 24.58 -9.22
N ARG A 326 -1.38 25.21 -9.72
CA ARG A 326 -0.45 26.05 -8.95
C ARG A 326 0.08 25.32 -7.71
N TRP A 327 0.38 24.03 -7.87
CA TRP A 327 0.93 23.24 -6.80
C TRP A 327 2.44 23.38 -6.70
N PRO A 328 2.99 23.31 -5.48
CA PRO A 328 4.43 23.17 -5.30
C PRO A 328 4.92 21.84 -5.88
N SER A 329 6.18 21.79 -6.24
CA SER A 329 6.90 20.55 -6.57
C SER A 329 6.97 19.61 -5.35
N LEU A 330 7.30 18.33 -5.56
CA LEU A 330 7.34 17.32 -4.49
C LEU A 330 8.25 17.76 -3.32
N ASN A 331 9.48 18.16 -3.62
CA ASN A 331 10.45 18.61 -2.63
C ASN A 331 9.95 19.84 -1.85
N GLU A 332 9.37 20.83 -2.53
CA GLU A 332 8.77 22.01 -1.91
C GLU A 332 7.57 21.65 -1.03
N ALA A 333 6.73 20.71 -1.47
CA ALA A 333 5.58 20.25 -0.72
C ALA A 333 6.02 19.54 0.56
N ILE A 334 6.91 18.56 0.47
CA ILE A 334 7.45 17.84 1.63
C ILE A 334 8.16 18.81 2.58
N ALA A 335 8.99 19.73 2.06
CA ALA A 335 9.65 20.74 2.87
C ALA A 335 8.64 21.66 3.59
N ALA A 336 7.60 22.13 2.91
CA ALA A 336 6.56 22.98 3.49
C ALA A 336 5.72 22.24 4.54
N ARG A 337 5.57 20.91 4.43
CA ARG A 337 4.92 20.08 5.46
C ARG A 337 5.81 19.94 6.69
N HIS A 338 7.09 19.61 6.52
CA HIS A 338 7.96 19.48 7.69
C HIS A 338 8.30 20.83 8.33
N PHE A 339 8.51 21.86 7.53
CA PHE A 339 8.97 23.17 7.98
C PHE A 339 8.20 24.28 7.27
N PRO A 340 6.96 24.57 7.74
CA PRO A 340 6.17 25.66 7.19
C PRO A 340 6.91 27.00 7.24
N VAL A 341 6.81 27.76 6.16
CA VAL A 341 7.41 29.09 6.07
C VAL A 341 6.77 30.07 7.06
N MET A 342 7.50 31.11 7.43
CA MET A 342 6.98 32.17 8.30
C MET A 342 5.74 32.83 7.67
N GLY A 343 4.71 33.05 8.48
CA GLY A 343 3.43 33.59 8.01
C GLY A 343 2.45 32.54 7.44
N SER A 344 2.80 31.25 7.47
CA SER A 344 1.85 30.18 7.15
C SER A 344 0.65 30.20 8.09
N ASP A 345 -0.53 29.88 7.57
CA ASP A 345 -1.76 29.81 8.36
C ASP A 345 -1.83 28.49 9.14
N LEU A 346 -1.83 28.57 10.47
CA LEU A 346 -1.90 27.40 11.36
C LEU A 346 -3.20 26.59 11.17
N SER A 347 -4.31 27.26 10.85
CA SER A 347 -5.60 26.60 10.63
C SER A 347 -5.55 25.73 9.37
N LEU A 348 -5.12 26.29 8.24
CA LEU A 348 -4.98 25.54 6.99
C LEU A 348 -4.00 24.36 7.11
N LEU A 349 -2.95 24.51 7.93
CA LEU A 349 -1.99 23.44 8.21
C LEU A 349 -2.61 22.28 8.99
N ASN A 350 -3.41 22.58 10.02
CA ASN A 350 -4.06 21.58 10.88
C ASN A 350 -5.35 21.00 10.27
N ASP A 351 -6.01 21.74 9.37
CA ASP A 351 -7.22 21.30 8.66
C ASP A 351 -6.91 20.60 7.34
N TRP A 352 -5.62 20.42 7.01
CA TRP A 352 -5.15 19.68 5.84
C TRP A 352 -5.45 20.33 4.47
N GLN A 353 -5.48 21.66 4.44
CA GLN A 353 -5.97 22.45 3.29
C GLN A 353 -4.89 23.27 2.57
N THR A 354 -3.61 23.17 2.96
CA THR A 354 -2.55 23.90 2.24
C THR A 354 -2.32 23.29 0.84
N PRO A 355 -1.79 24.06 -0.14
CA PRO A 355 -1.48 23.54 -1.47
C PRO A 355 -0.59 22.28 -1.45
N ALA A 356 0.35 22.21 -0.50
CA ALA A 356 1.19 21.03 -0.30
C ALA A 356 0.38 19.77 0.06
N HIS A 357 -0.66 19.89 0.90
CA HIS A 357 -1.56 18.77 1.20
C HIS A 357 -2.34 18.30 -0.01
N HIS A 358 -2.97 19.25 -0.71
CA HIS A 358 -3.76 18.93 -1.89
C HIS A 358 -2.91 18.25 -2.95
N ARG A 359 -1.69 18.72 -3.17
CA ARG A 359 -0.73 18.10 -4.08
C ARG A 359 -0.35 16.67 -3.66
N LEU A 360 0.03 16.46 -2.40
CA LEU A 360 0.42 15.13 -1.91
C LEU A 360 -0.75 14.13 -1.94
N ALA A 361 -1.96 14.55 -1.53
CA ALA A 361 -3.15 13.72 -1.59
C ALA A 361 -3.58 13.42 -3.04
N PHE A 362 -3.44 14.40 -3.94
CA PHE A 362 -3.67 14.19 -5.35
C PHE A 362 -2.66 13.21 -5.95
N GLU A 363 -1.37 13.35 -5.63
CA GLU A 363 -0.34 12.43 -6.12
C GLU A 363 -0.67 10.99 -5.75
N GLU A 364 -0.98 10.71 -4.49
CA GLU A 364 -1.30 9.36 -4.02
C GLU A 364 -2.48 8.76 -4.82
N GLY A 365 -3.56 9.53 -4.95
CA GLY A 365 -4.73 9.11 -5.74
C GLY A 365 -4.41 8.95 -7.22
N PHE A 366 -3.63 9.86 -7.79
CA PHE A 366 -3.23 9.84 -9.20
C PHE A 366 -2.38 8.62 -9.53
N LEU A 367 -1.36 8.33 -8.71
CA LEU A 367 -0.49 7.16 -8.88
C LEU A 367 -1.28 5.86 -8.75
N LEU A 368 -2.20 5.77 -7.78
CA LEU A 368 -3.09 4.61 -7.65
C LEU A 368 -3.97 4.43 -8.89
N GLN A 369 -4.63 5.49 -9.35
CA GLN A 369 -5.49 5.44 -10.54
C GLN A 369 -4.69 5.13 -11.81
N LEU A 370 -3.48 5.66 -11.93
CA LEU A 370 -2.58 5.39 -13.04
C LEU A 370 -2.18 3.92 -13.06
N ALA A 371 -1.78 3.35 -11.92
CA ALA A 371 -1.45 1.93 -11.80
C ALA A 371 -2.66 1.03 -12.17
N LEU A 372 -3.86 1.38 -11.70
CA LEU A 372 -5.09 0.66 -12.06
C LEU A 372 -5.41 0.76 -13.55
N ALA A 373 -5.25 1.95 -14.15
CA ALA A 373 -5.47 2.17 -15.58
C ALA A 373 -4.46 1.40 -16.44
N PHE A 374 -3.18 1.39 -16.06
CA PHE A 374 -2.16 0.57 -16.73
C PHE A 374 -2.50 -0.91 -16.65
N ARG A 375 -2.84 -1.42 -15.47
CA ARG A 375 -3.27 -2.81 -15.28
C ARG A 375 -4.48 -3.16 -16.14
N GLN A 376 -5.49 -2.28 -16.16
CA GLN A 376 -6.68 -2.47 -16.98
C GLN A 376 -6.35 -2.51 -18.48
N ARG A 377 -5.49 -1.60 -18.94
CA ARG A 377 -5.05 -1.55 -20.34
C ARG A 377 -4.28 -2.81 -20.72
N MET A 378 -3.35 -3.25 -19.87
CA MET A 378 -2.61 -4.49 -20.07
C MET A 378 -3.54 -5.70 -20.19
N HIS A 379 -4.54 -5.82 -19.31
CA HIS A 379 -5.55 -6.88 -19.41
C HIS A 379 -6.36 -6.82 -20.70
N GLN A 380 -6.75 -5.62 -21.15
CA GLN A 380 -7.50 -5.45 -22.42
C GLN A 380 -6.64 -5.75 -23.65
N SER A 381 -5.33 -5.52 -23.60
CA SER A 381 -4.41 -5.80 -24.71
C SER A 381 -3.86 -7.22 -24.71
N ALA A 382 -3.87 -7.92 -23.57
CA ALA A 382 -3.24 -9.23 -23.42
C ALA A 382 -3.94 -10.33 -24.23
N SER A 383 -5.26 -10.27 -24.37
CA SER A 383 -6.03 -11.24 -25.16
C SER A 383 -7.22 -10.57 -25.85
N PRO A 384 -7.49 -10.89 -27.13
CA PRO A 384 -8.73 -10.48 -27.77
C PRO A 384 -9.92 -11.09 -27.02
N GLY A 385 -10.97 -10.29 -26.81
CA GLY A 385 -12.22 -10.75 -26.24
C GLY A 385 -13.13 -11.43 -27.27
N ILE A 386 -14.28 -11.90 -26.81
CA ILE A 386 -15.35 -12.42 -27.67
C ILE A 386 -16.36 -11.29 -27.88
N ALA A 387 -16.61 -10.93 -29.14
CA ALA A 387 -17.67 -10.00 -29.50
C ALA A 387 -18.99 -10.77 -29.72
N PHE A 388 -19.90 -10.65 -28.77
CA PHE A 388 -21.24 -11.26 -28.84
C PHE A 388 -22.14 -10.47 -29.80
N ARG A 389 -23.06 -11.16 -30.50
CA ARG A 389 -24.10 -10.54 -31.32
C ARG A 389 -25.31 -10.15 -30.47
N LEU A 390 -25.63 -10.96 -29.46
CA LEU A 390 -26.76 -10.81 -28.54
C LEU A 390 -28.09 -10.71 -29.31
N SER A 391 -28.38 -11.75 -30.10
CA SER A 391 -29.54 -11.82 -31.01
C SER A 391 -30.92 -11.81 -30.32
N GLY A 392 -30.95 -11.96 -29.00
CA GLY A 392 -32.19 -11.91 -28.21
C GLY A 392 -32.90 -13.26 -28.04
N SER A 393 -32.31 -14.36 -28.53
CA SER A 393 -32.94 -15.69 -28.58
C SER A 393 -33.46 -16.18 -27.21
N TYR A 394 -32.71 -16.00 -26.13
CA TYR A 394 -33.15 -16.33 -24.76
C TYR A 394 -33.58 -15.12 -23.93
N THR A 395 -33.03 -13.93 -24.21
CA THR A 395 -33.27 -12.75 -23.37
C THR A 395 -34.64 -12.12 -23.59
N THR A 396 -35.18 -12.13 -24.82
CA THR A 396 -36.55 -11.65 -25.09
C THR A 396 -37.61 -12.57 -24.49
N PRO A 397 -37.54 -13.91 -24.62
CA PRO A 397 -38.41 -14.81 -23.89
C PRO A 397 -38.31 -14.68 -22.37
N LEU A 398 -37.10 -14.55 -21.81
CA LEU A 398 -36.90 -14.34 -20.37
C LEU A 398 -37.72 -13.16 -19.86
N GLN A 399 -37.63 -12.00 -20.53
CA GLN A 399 -38.37 -10.79 -20.13
C GLN A 399 -39.88 -10.99 -20.10
N LYS A 400 -40.44 -11.83 -21.00
CA LYS A 400 -41.87 -12.15 -21.02
C LYS A 400 -42.30 -13.08 -19.89
N HIS A 401 -41.38 -13.91 -19.38
CA HIS A 401 -41.63 -14.84 -18.29
C HIS A 401 -41.42 -14.23 -16.89
N LEU A 402 -40.89 -13.01 -16.80
CA LEU A 402 -40.71 -12.34 -15.52
C LEU A 402 -42.06 -11.90 -14.92
N PRO A 403 -42.31 -12.18 -13.63
CA PRO A 403 -43.53 -11.75 -12.96
C PRO A 403 -43.53 -10.25 -12.59
N PHE A 404 -42.49 -9.52 -13.00
CA PHE A 404 -42.28 -8.10 -12.72
C PHE A 404 -41.64 -7.42 -13.93
N GLN A 405 -41.75 -6.10 -13.98
CA GLN A 405 -41.04 -5.28 -14.96
C GLN A 405 -39.65 -4.91 -14.44
N LEU A 406 -38.66 -4.89 -15.34
CA LEU A 406 -37.32 -4.42 -15.00
C LEU A 406 -37.35 -2.92 -14.72
N THR A 407 -36.66 -2.51 -13.66
CA THR A 407 -36.54 -1.09 -13.30
C THR A 407 -35.66 -0.35 -14.32
N ASP A 408 -35.79 0.98 -14.41
CA ASP A 408 -34.96 1.82 -15.28
C ASP A 408 -33.46 1.62 -15.01
N ALA A 409 -33.10 1.43 -13.74
CA ALA A 409 -31.72 1.13 -13.35
C ALA A 409 -31.25 -0.23 -13.90
N GLN A 410 -32.07 -1.27 -13.81
CA GLN A 410 -31.75 -2.59 -14.37
C GLN A 410 -31.64 -2.54 -15.90
N GLN A 411 -32.57 -1.85 -16.58
CA GLN A 411 -32.55 -1.69 -18.03
C GLN A 411 -31.29 -0.95 -18.51
N ARG A 412 -30.92 0.15 -17.85
CA ARG A 412 -29.69 0.89 -18.14
C ARG A 412 -28.44 0.01 -17.96
N VAL A 413 -28.34 -0.71 -16.83
CA VAL A 413 -27.19 -1.58 -16.55
C VAL A 413 -27.11 -2.75 -17.54
N LEU A 414 -28.24 -3.31 -17.95
CA LEU A 414 -28.27 -4.33 -19.00
C LEU A 414 -27.75 -3.78 -20.32
N ALA A 415 -28.18 -2.58 -20.74
CA ALA A 415 -27.68 -1.96 -21.96
C ALA A 415 -26.15 -1.71 -21.89
N GLU A 416 -25.63 -1.30 -20.73
CA GLU A 416 -24.19 -1.15 -20.51
C GLU A 416 -23.44 -2.50 -20.60
N ILE A 417 -23.97 -3.57 -19.98
CA ILE A 417 -23.39 -4.92 -20.06
C ILE A 417 -23.41 -5.43 -21.50
N GLU A 418 -24.53 -5.29 -22.20
CA GLU A 418 -24.65 -5.72 -23.59
C GLU A 418 -23.69 -4.95 -24.50
N ALA A 419 -23.50 -3.65 -24.28
CA ALA A 419 -22.54 -2.86 -25.04
C ALA A 419 -21.10 -3.36 -24.83
N ASP A 420 -20.73 -3.70 -23.59
CA ASP A 420 -19.41 -4.27 -23.29
C ASP A 420 -19.25 -5.68 -23.89
N MET A 421 -20.28 -6.53 -23.84
CA MET A 421 -20.29 -7.86 -24.44
C MET A 421 -20.22 -7.83 -25.98
N ARG A 422 -20.75 -6.79 -26.63
CA ARG A 422 -20.60 -6.64 -28.09
C ARG A 422 -19.19 -6.20 -28.51
N ALA A 423 -18.37 -5.71 -27.59
CA ALA A 423 -17.01 -5.25 -27.90
C ALA A 423 -16.04 -6.44 -28.05
N ALA A 424 -15.02 -6.28 -28.91
CA ALA A 424 -13.98 -7.30 -29.12
C ALA A 424 -12.92 -7.36 -27.98
N ARG A 425 -13.23 -6.79 -26.81
CA ARG A 425 -12.35 -6.77 -25.62
C ARG A 425 -13.03 -7.53 -24.48
N PRO A 426 -12.27 -8.18 -23.58
CA PRO A 426 -12.86 -8.84 -22.42
C PRO A 426 -13.64 -7.86 -21.54
N MET A 427 -14.88 -8.21 -21.19
CA MET A 427 -15.67 -7.46 -20.22
C MET A 427 -15.18 -7.78 -18.79
N ASN A 428 -14.88 -6.75 -18.01
CA ASN A 428 -14.64 -6.86 -16.57
C ASN A 428 -15.45 -5.78 -15.84
N ARG A 429 -16.58 -6.17 -15.25
CA ARG A 429 -17.57 -5.25 -14.70
C ARG A 429 -18.05 -5.72 -13.33
N LEU A 430 -18.12 -4.78 -12.39
CA LEU A 430 -18.73 -4.99 -11.08
C LEU A 430 -20.21 -4.57 -11.13
N LEU A 431 -21.11 -5.54 -11.00
CA LEU A 431 -22.53 -5.28 -10.83
C LEU A 431 -22.84 -4.98 -9.35
N GLN A 432 -23.00 -3.71 -9.01
CA GLN A 432 -23.27 -3.27 -7.64
C GLN A 432 -24.74 -2.86 -7.45
N GLY A 433 -25.32 -3.24 -6.31
CA GLY A 433 -26.66 -2.85 -5.91
C GLY A 433 -27.05 -3.46 -4.57
N ASP A 434 -28.04 -2.87 -3.90
CA ASP A 434 -28.50 -3.30 -2.58
C ASP A 434 -29.10 -4.71 -2.59
N VAL A 435 -29.25 -5.32 -1.41
CA VAL A 435 -29.95 -6.61 -1.27
C VAL A 435 -31.39 -6.44 -1.77
N GLY A 436 -31.85 -7.34 -2.64
CA GLY A 436 -33.20 -7.27 -3.23
C GLY A 436 -33.32 -6.41 -4.50
N SER A 437 -32.26 -5.71 -4.94
CA SER A 437 -32.28 -4.90 -6.18
C SER A 437 -32.34 -5.70 -7.49
N GLY A 438 -32.44 -7.03 -7.43
CA GLY A 438 -32.55 -7.89 -8.61
C GLY A 438 -31.23 -8.12 -9.37
N LYS A 439 -30.07 -8.02 -8.72
CA LYS A 439 -28.76 -8.31 -9.34
C LYS A 439 -28.73 -9.67 -10.07
N THR A 440 -29.36 -10.69 -9.48
CA THR A 440 -29.43 -12.03 -10.04
C THR A 440 -30.10 -12.06 -11.41
N ILE A 441 -31.16 -11.27 -11.63
CA ILE A 441 -31.84 -11.28 -12.93
C ILE A 441 -31.02 -10.57 -14.01
N VAL A 442 -30.29 -9.51 -13.64
CA VAL A 442 -29.36 -8.82 -14.54
C VAL A 442 -28.22 -9.75 -14.95
N ALA A 443 -27.65 -10.48 -13.99
CA ALA A 443 -26.63 -11.49 -14.25
C ALA A 443 -27.14 -12.64 -15.15
N LEU A 444 -28.35 -13.14 -14.87
CA LEU A 444 -28.97 -14.20 -15.68
C LEU A 444 -29.18 -13.75 -17.13
N HIS A 445 -29.65 -12.51 -17.34
CA HIS A 445 -29.84 -11.96 -18.68
C HIS A 445 -28.53 -11.89 -19.47
N ALA A 446 -27.44 -11.44 -18.84
CA ALA A 446 -26.11 -11.43 -19.45
C ALA A 446 -25.61 -12.85 -19.82
N MET A 447 -25.77 -13.81 -18.90
CA MET A 447 -25.42 -15.23 -19.15
C MET A 447 -26.20 -15.81 -20.32
N LEU A 448 -27.53 -15.60 -20.35
CA LEU A 448 -28.39 -16.07 -21.43
C LEU A 448 -28.10 -15.39 -22.76
N GLY A 449 -27.65 -14.14 -22.74
CA GLY A 449 -27.16 -13.44 -23.93
C GLY A 449 -25.98 -14.18 -24.57
N ALA A 450 -25.00 -14.61 -23.78
CA ALA A 450 -23.88 -15.42 -24.25
C ALA A 450 -24.34 -16.82 -24.72
N CYS A 451 -25.25 -17.46 -23.98
CA CYS A 451 -25.84 -18.76 -24.37
C CYS A 451 -26.56 -18.68 -25.71
N GLY A 452 -27.24 -17.57 -25.99
CA GLY A 452 -27.96 -17.34 -27.24
C GLY A 452 -27.06 -17.28 -28.48
N ASP A 453 -25.78 -16.97 -28.30
CA ASP A 453 -24.77 -16.95 -29.35
C ASP A 453 -23.93 -18.24 -29.40
N GLY A 454 -24.34 -19.27 -28.63
CA GLY A 454 -23.72 -20.60 -28.64
C GLY A 454 -22.50 -20.75 -27.73
N TYR A 455 -22.35 -19.87 -26.74
CA TYR A 455 -21.32 -19.96 -25.70
C TYR A 455 -21.90 -20.52 -24.40
N GLN A 456 -21.03 -21.01 -23.52
CA GLN A 456 -21.36 -21.46 -22.17
C GLN A 456 -21.13 -20.33 -21.17
N ALA A 457 -21.99 -20.27 -20.17
CA ALA A 457 -21.93 -19.32 -19.08
C ALA A 457 -21.74 -20.02 -17.73
N ALA A 458 -21.00 -19.39 -16.81
CA ALA A 458 -20.82 -19.89 -15.45
C ALA A 458 -21.32 -18.88 -14.41
N LEU A 459 -22.01 -19.36 -13.38
CA LEU A 459 -22.34 -18.63 -12.16
C LEU A 459 -21.59 -19.27 -10.99
N MET A 460 -20.70 -18.50 -10.39
CA MET A 460 -19.89 -18.92 -9.25
C MET A 460 -20.39 -18.26 -7.97
N ALA A 461 -20.58 -19.07 -6.93
CA ALA A 461 -20.90 -18.60 -5.57
C ALA A 461 -19.86 -19.13 -4.55
N PRO A 462 -19.64 -18.44 -3.43
CA PRO A 462 -18.55 -18.77 -2.51
C PRO A 462 -18.83 -20.03 -1.70
N THR A 463 -20.10 -20.40 -1.52
CA THR A 463 -20.53 -21.57 -0.75
C THR A 463 -21.55 -22.39 -1.53
N GLU A 464 -21.64 -23.67 -1.20
CA GLU A 464 -22.59 -24.59 -1.84
C GLU A 464 -24.03 -24.15 -1.61
N ILE A 465 -24.35 -23.72 -0.40
CA ILE A 465 -25.68 -23.20 -0.04
C ILE A 465 -26.06 -22.01 -0.92
N LEU A 466 -25.14 -21.06 -1.16
CA LEU A 466 -25.43 -19.92 -2.03
C LEU A 466 -25.57 -20.35 -3.49
N ALA A 467 -24.74 -21.29 -3.95
CA ALA A 467 -24.84 -21.86 -5.30
C ALA A 467 -26.21 -22.56 -5.50
N GLU A 468 -26.66 -23.35 -4.53
CA GLU A 468 -27.98 -24.00 -4.52
C GLU A 468 -29.11 -22.97 -4.54
N GLN A 469 -29.02 -21.92 -3.71
CA GLN A 469 -30.00 -20.84 -3.68
C GLN A 469 -30.11 -20.16 -5.05
N HIS A 470 -28.99 -19.86 -5.70
CA HIS A 470 -28.99 -19.33 -7.06
C HIS A 470 -29.62 -20.31 -8.05
N MET A 471 -29.23 -21.59 -7.99
CA MET A 471 -29.81 -22.63 -8.86
C MET A 471 -31.33 -22.68 -8.70
N LEU A 472 -31.85 -22.78 -7.47
CA LEU A 472 -33.29 -22.79 -7.19
C LEU A 472 -34.00 -21.54 -7.70
N THR A 473 -33.33 -20.37 -7.61
CA THR A 473 -33.90 -19.10 -8.06
C THR A 473 -33.99 -19.02 -9.59
N ILE A 474 -32.97 -19.49 -10.31
CA ILE A 474 -32.90 -19.34 -11.78
C ILE A 474 -33.55 -20.51 -12.52
N ARG A 475 -33.64 -21.69 -11.90
CA ARG A 475 -34.10 -22.95 -12.52
C ARG A 475 -35.47 -22.83 -13.22
N PRO A 476 -36.51 -22.23 -12.61
CA PRO A 476 -37.81 -22.09 -13.28
C PRO A 476 -37.73 -21.33 -14.60
N TYR A 477 -36.85 -20.32 -14.69
CA TYR A 477 -36.64 -19.56 -15.91
C TYR A 477 -35.84 -20.37 -16.94
N LEU A 478 -34.85 -21.14 -16.51
CA LEU A 478 -34.06 -21.98 -17.42
C LEU A 478 -34.92 -23.10 -18.03
N ASP A 479 -35.74 -23.77 -17.21
CA ASP A 479 -36.64 -24.84 -17.69
C ASP A 479 -37.69 -24.30 -18.67
N ALA A 480 -38.24 -23.10 -18.42
CA ALA A 480 -39.20 -22.46 -19.32
C ALA A 480 -38.60 -22.08 -20.68
N LEU A 481 -37.27 -21.90 -20.74
CA LEU A 481 -36.52 -21.50 -21.92
C LEU A 481 -35.79 -22.67 -22.59
N ASP A 482 -35.96 -23.90 -22.08
CA ASP A 482 -35.23 -25.09 -22.50
C ASP A 482 -33.70 -24.90 -22.50
N VAL A 483 -33.20 -24.20 -21.46
CA VAL A 483 -31.77 -23.96 -21.27
C VAL A 483 -31.20 -25.03 -20.35
N SER A 484 -30.26 -25.79 -20.89
CA SER A 484 -29.55 -26.85 -20.16
C SER A 484 -28.64 -26.28 -19.07
N VAL A 485 -28.80 -26.79 -17.85
CA VAL A 485 -28.01 -26.36 -16.69
C VAL A 485 -27.33 -27.53 -15.97
N ALA A 486 -26.09 -27.33 -15.55
CA ALA A 486 -25.37 -28.24 -14.65
C ALA A 486 -25.07 -27.57 -13.30
N PHE A 487 -25.02 -28.38 -12.25
CA PHE A 487 -24.62 -27.97 -10.91
C PHE A 487 -23.32 -28.69 -10.54
N LEU A 488 -22.30 -27.94 -10.11
CA LEU A 488 -21.01 -28.51 -9.74
C LEU A 488 -20.42 -27.82 -8.50
N THR A 489 -20.33 -28.57 -7.41
CA THR A 489 -19.81 -28.13 -6.11
C THR A 489 -18.84 -29.16 -5.53
N GLY A 490 -18.18 -28.85 -4.41
CA GLY A 490 -17.25 -29.78 -3.75
C GLY A 490 -17.96 -31.01 -3.16
N GLY A 491 -19.22 -30.87 -2.76
CA GLY A 491 -20.08 -31.93 -2.25
C GLY A 491 -20.74 -32.79 -3.34
N THR A 492 -20.52 -32.50 -4.63
CA THR A 492 -21.10 -33.29 -5.72
C THR A 492 -20.48 -34.69 -5.74
N SER A 493 -21.30 -35.74 -5.85
CA SER A 493 -20.79 -37.11 -5.82
C SER A 493 -19.85 -37.39 -7.02
N PRO A 494 -18.86 -38.29 -6.89
CA PRO A 494 -17.90 -38.55 -7.99
C PRO A 494 -18.55 -38.96 -9.31
N LYS A 495 -19.66 -39.72 -9.24
CA LYS A 495 -20.40 -40.17 -10.43
C LYS A 495 -21.15 -39.04 -11.12
N GLU A 496 -21.83 -38.20 -10.35
CA GLU A 496 -22.55 -37.02 -10.88
C GLU A 496 -21.57 -36.00 -11.43
N ARG A 497 -20.45 -35.79 -10.73
CA ARG A 497 -19.36 -34.92 -11.18
C ARG A 497 -18.78 -35.39 -12.51
N ALA A 498 -18.44 -36.67 -12.66
CA ALA A 498 -17.94 -37.21 -13.93
C ALA A 498 -18.95 -37.02 -15.08
N THR A 499 -20.24 -37.20 -14.80
CA THR A 499 -21.31 -36.99 -15.78
C THR A 499 -21.45 -35.52 -16.16
N ALA A 500 -21.42 -34.61 -15.18
CA ALA A 500 -21.48 -33.17 -15.40
C ALA A 500 -20.28 -32.68 -16.23
N LEU A 501 -19.07 -33.10 -15.87
CA LEU A 501 -17.86 -32.75 -16.62
C LEU A 501 -17.91 -33.19 -18.07
N ALA A 502 -18.36 -34.43 -18.34
CA ALA A 502 -18.50 -34.93 -19.71
C ALA A 502 -19.45 -34.07 -20.54
N ARG A 503 -20.60 -33.68 -19.95
CA ARG A 503 -21.59 -32.84 -20.61
C ARG A 503 -21.10 -31.39 -20.81
N ILE A 504 -20.36 -30.84 -19.85
CA ILE A 504 -19.76 -29.49 -19.95
C ILE A 504 -18.72 -29.47 -21.07
N ALA A 505 -17.85 -30.48 -21.14
CA ALA A 505 -16.82 -30.60 -22.16
C ALA A 505 -17.39 -30.86 -23.56
N ALA A 506 -18.51 -31.58 -23.66
CA ALA A 506 -19.24 -31.80 -24.91
C ALA A 506 -19.98 -30.54 -25.41
N GLY A 507 -20.25 -29.57 -24.53
CA GLY A 507 -21.07 -28.40 -24.86
C GLY A 507 -22.57 -28.63 -24.74
N ASP A 508 -22.99 -29.76 -24.16
CA ASP A 508 -24.41 -30.12 -23.93
C ASP A 508 -25.06 -29.33 -22.78
N VAL A 509 -24.27 -28.51 -22.09
CA VAL A 509 -24.69 -27.66 -20.99
C VAL A 509 -24.38 -26.22 -21.33
N GLN A 510 -25.39 -25.36 -21.31
CA GLN A 510 -25.25 -23.95 -21.63
C GLN A 510 -24.90 -23.12 -20.40
N LEU A 511 -25.49 -23.43 -19.24
CA LEU A 511 -25.25 -22.71 -17.99
C LEU A 511 -24.72 -23.64 -16.90
N ILE A 512 -23.66 -23.24 -16.22
CA ILE A 512 -23.06 -23.99 -15.13
C ILE A 512 -23.18 -23.16 -13.85
N VAL A 513 -23.74 -23.71 -12.78
CA VAL A 513 -23.76 -23.07 -11.44
C VAL A 513 -22.85 -23.88 -10.51
N GLY A 514 -21.98 -23.21 -9.77
CA GLY A 514 -21.06 -23.92 -8.90
C GLY A 514 -20.28 -23.05 -7.93
N THR A 515 -19.34 -23.69 -7.23
CA THR A 515 -18.41 -23.03 -6.32
C THR A 515 -17.02 -22.95 -6.93
N HIS A 516 -15.97 -22.90 -6.10
CA HIS A 516 -14.57 -22.97 -6.55
C HIS A 516 -14.25 -24.29 -7.28
N ALA A 517 -15.12 -25.31 -7.16
CA ALA A 517 -15.04 -26.54 -7.94
C ALA A 517 -14.99 -26.28 -9.46
N LEU A 518 -15.56 -25.15 -9.95
CA LEU A 518 -15.48 -24.77 -11.37
C LEU A 518 -14.07 -24.36 -11.84
N LEU A 519 -13.15 -24.07 -10.91
CA LEU A 519 -11.77 -23.68 -11.19
C LEU A 519 -10.79 -24.86 -11.15
N GLU A 520 -11.27 -26.07 -10.83
CA GLU A 520 -10.43 -27.27 -10.81
C GLU A 520 -9.95 -27.63 -12.23
N GLN A 521 -8.73 -28.18 -12.34
CA GLN A 521 -8.04 -28.37 -13.62
C GLN A 521 -8.75 -29.29 -14.63
N ASP A 522 -9.64 -30.15 -14.16
CA ASP A 522 -10.38 -31.10 -14.98
C ASP A 522 -11.71 -30.55 -15.50
N VAL A 523 -12.08 -29.31 -15.14
CA VAL A 523 -13.23 -28.61 -15.71
C VAL A 523 -12.82 -27.99 -17.05
N GLN A 524 -13.31 -28.58 -18.14
CA GLN A 524 -13.07 -28.09 -19.50
C GLN A 524 -14.37 -27.63 -20.14
N PHE A 525 -14.46 -26.35 -20.48
CA PHE A 525 -15.58 -25.78 -21.22
C PHE A 525 -15.33 -25.92 -22.73
N ALA A 526 -16.36 -26.28 -23.48
CA ALA A 526 -16.32 -26.31 -24.94
C ALA A 526 -16.19 -24.90 -25.54
N LYS A 527 -16.99 -23.94 -25.06
CA LYS A 527 -17.00 -22.55 -25.52
C LYS A 527 -17.31 -21.59 -24.37
N TYR A 528 -16.33 -21.29 -23.53
CA TYR A 528 -16.54 -20.40 -22.39
C TYR A 528 -16.69 -18.94 -22.82
N GLY A 529 -17.84 -18.34 -22.52
CA GLY A 529 -18.16 -16.96 -22.94
C GLY A 529 -18.18 -15.95 -21.80
N ILE A 530 -18.81 -16.29 -20.68
CA ILE A 530 -19.01 -15.36 -19.56
C ILE A 530 -19.01 -16.09 -18.22
N VAL A 531 -18.51 -15.40 -17.20
CA VAL A 531 -18.66 -15.81 -15.80
C VAL A 531 -19.20 -14.68 -14.96
N VAL A 532 -20.13 -15.04 -14.10
CA VAL A 532 -20.65 -14.19 -13.04
C VAL A 532 -20.12 -14.74 -11.72
N VAL A 533 -19.36 -13.91 -11.00
CA VAL A 533 -18.88 -14.24 -9.65
C VAL A 533 -19.70 -13.47 -8.63
N TYR A 534 -20.43 -14.19 -7.79
CA TYR A 534 -21.30 -13.60 -6.77
C TYR A 534 -20.55 -13.49 -5.44
N GLU A 535 -20.54 -12.31 -4.81
CA GLU A 535 -19.89 -12.10 -3.50
C GLU A 535 -18.39 -12.49 -3.49
N GLN A 536 -17.63 -12.02 -4.49
CA GLN A 536 -16.22 -12.38 -4.69
C GLN A 536 -15.35 -12.22 -3.43
N HIS A 537 -15.62 -11.23 -2.57
CA HIS A 537 -14.86 -11.00 -1.34
C HIS A 537 -14.98 -12.13 -0.30
N LYS A 538 -15.96 -13.04 -0.45
CA LYS A 538 -16.15 -14.22 0.41
C LYS A 538 -15.46 -15.47 -0.13
N PHE A 539 -14.92 -15.41 -1.35
CA PHE A 539 -14.06 -16.45 -1.86
C PHE A 539 -12.79 -16.42 -1.01
N VAL A 540 -12.44 -17.55 -0.40
CA VAL A 540 -11.19 -17.67 0.35
C VAL A 540 -10.08 -17.66 -0.71
N VAL A 541 -9.30 -16.58 -0.72
CA VAL A 541 -8.25 -16.31 -1.71
C VAL A 541 -7.14 -17.31 -1.60
#